data_AF-A0A1F7W3V4-F1
#
_entry.id   AF-A0A1F7W3V4-F1
#
_cell.length_a   1.000
_cell.length_b   1.000
_cell.length_c   1.000
_cell.angle_alpha   90.00
_cell.angle_beta   90.00
_cell.angle_gamma   90.00
#
_symmetry.space_group_name_H-M   'P 1'
#
loop_
_entity.id
_entity.type
_entity.pdbx_description
1 polymer ?
#
loop_
_entity_poly.entity_id
_entity_poly.type
_entity_poly.pdbx_seq_one_letter_code
_entity_poly.pdbx_strand_id
1 'polypeptide(L)'
;MYIHRSQKFPGVVVHTSDEVYQEALAIVAGGPSLEGSTIEEILDRQYEDMFSVEAQAPYLEFVRLHGARRGCSEIHVLNAHGGSSNGQWIYEDRSRSFSLQTWIDRHAKQAAAIVLTVCNADGLTVRSRHVPIFIPDNIVGTGFAFLSEYHFTMRLPSGEEVDRYTIDYHLKQICKKTKVDP
;
A
#
# COMPACT_ATOMS: atom_id res chain seq x y z
N MET A 1 1.90 12.80 10.25
CA MET A 1 1.11 11.70 9.66
C MET A 1 -0.38 11.86 9.93
N TYR A 2 -1.13 12.05 8.85
CA TYR A 2 -2.60 11.97 8.79
C TYR A 2 -3.03 10.51 8.64
N ILE A 3 -4.13 10.11 9.27
CA ILE A 3 -4.66 8.74 9.18
C ILE A 3 -6.08 8.80 8.63
N HIS A 4 -6.29 8.18 7.47
CA HIS A 4 -7.57 8.05 6.79
C HIS A 4 -8.04 6.60 6.81
N ARG A 5 -9.30 6.37 7.16
CA ARG A 5 -9.96 5.07 7.03
C ARG A 5 -10.88 5.14 5.83
N SER A 6 -10.58 4.38 4.79
CA SER A 6 -11.31 4.45 3.54
C SER A 6 -12.79 4.12 3.76
N GLN A 7 -13.67 4.97 3.22
CA GLN A 7 -15.10 4.71 3.23
C GLN A 7 -15.50 3.83 2.04
N LYS A 8 -14.77 3.98 0.92
CA LYS A 8 -14.97 3.19 -0.30
C LYS A 8 -14.43 1.75 -0.17
N PHE A 9 -13.32 1.56 0.56
CA PHE A 9 -12.67 0.26 0.72
C PHE A 9 -12.61 -0.16 2.21
N PRO A 10 -13.66 -0.83 2.72
CA PRO A 10 -13.69 -1.25 4.12
C PRO A 10 -12.47 -2.08 4.51
N GLY A 11 -11.83 -1.70 5.62
CA GLY A 11 -10.60 -2.35 6.11
C GLY A 11 -9.31 -1.72 5.60
N VAL A 12 -9.35 -0.72 4.71
CA VAL A 12 -8.15 0.01 4.28
C VAL A 12 -7.88 1.19 5.22
N VAL A 13 -6.66 1.24 5.75
CA VAL A 13 -6.16 2.33 6.61
C VAL A 13 -4.97 2.98 5.92
N VAL A 14 -5.13 4.23 5.49
CA VAL A 14 -4.11 5.01 4.80
C VAL A 14 -3.40 5.94 5.77
N HIS A 15 -2.08 5.81 5.85
CA HIS A 15 -1.18 6.63 6.64
C HIS A 15 -0.49 7.62 5.70
N THR A 16 -0.93 8.86 5.69
CA THR A 16 -0.43 9.89 4.77
C THR A 16 0.56 10.80 5.48
N SER A 17 1.75 10.98 4.92
CA SER A 17 2.71 12.01 5.38
C SER A 17 2.10 13.41 5.33
N ASP A 18 2.61 14.32 6.16
CA ASP A 18 2.16 15.72 6.18
C ASP A 18 2.32 16.37 4.81
N GLU A 19 3.46 16.16 4.15
CA GLU A 19 3.80 16.68 2.83
C GLU A 19 2.79 16.25 1.76
N VAL A 20 2.54 14.94 1.63
CA VAL A 20 1.56 14.41 0.67
C VAL A 20 0.15 14.88 0.99
N TYR A 21 -0.19 15.04 2.28
CA TYR A 21 -1.49 15.58 2.69
C TYR A 21 -1.65 17.06 2.30
N GLN A 22 -0.62 17.90 2.48
CA GLN A 22 -0.66 19.29 2.06
C GLN A 22 -0.76 19.44 0.53
N GLU A 23 -0.05 18.61 -0.23
CA GLU A 23 -0.17 18.55 -1.70
C GLU A 23 -1.60 18.24 -2.13
N ALA A 24 -2.22 17.26 -1.47
CA ALA A 24 -3.59 16.88 -1.72
C ALA A 24 -4.58 18.03 -1.47
N LEU A 25 -4.40 18.76 -0.37
CA LEU A 25 -5.20 19.94 -0.05
C LEU A 25 -5.02 21.06 -1.08
N ALA A 26 -3.79 21.29 -1.55
CA ALA A 26 -3.52 22.29 -2.58
C ALA A 26 -4.23 21.95 -3.89
N ILE A 27 -4.36 20.67 -4.22
CA ILE A 27 -5.07 20.20 -5.41
C ILE A 27 -6.59 20.38 -5.28
N VAL A 28 -7.16 20.06 -4.11
CA VAL A 28 -8.57 20.36 -3.81
C VAL A 28 -8.86 21.85 -4.01
N ALA A 29 -7.96 22.71 -3.53
CA ALA A 29 -8.14 24.15 -3.55
C ALA A 29 -7.91 24.81 -4.92
N GLY A 30 -7.15 24.17 -5.82
CA GLY A 30 -6.67 24.79 -7.06
C GLY A 30 -7.19 24.20 -8.38
N GLY A 31 -7.86 23.04 -8.35
CA GLY A 31 -8.25 22.30 -9.57
C GLY A 31 -9.73 22.46 -9.97
N PRO A 32 -10.06 22.95 -11.19
CA PRO A 32 -11.46 23.08 -11.64
C PRO A 32 -12.20 21.74 -11.79
N SER A 33 -11.51 20.61 -11.80
CA SER A 33 -12.09 19.26 -11.91
C SER A 33 -12.35 18.58 -10.56
N LEU A 34 -11.93 19.18 -9.45
CA LEU A 34 -12.05 18.61 -8.09
C LEU A 34 -12.79 19.54 -7.12
N GLU A 35 -13.36 20.64 -7.64
CA GLU A 35 -14.14 21.59 -6.88
C GLU A 35 -15.31 20.86 -6.18
N GLY A 36 -15.33 20.92 -4.84
CA GLY A 36 -16.32 20.25 -3.99
C GLY A 36 -15.97 18.83 -3.54
N SER A 37 -14.86 18.24 -4.00
CA SER A 37 -14.40 16.94 -3.47
C SER A 37 -13.73 17.11 -2.09
N THR A 38 -13.95 16.17 -1.17
CA THR A 38 -13.21 16.16 0.10
C THR A 38 -11.83 15.52 -0.06
N ILE A 39 -10.95 15.77 0.90
CA ILE A 39 -9.62 15.13 0.92
C ILE A 39 -9.73 13.61 1.03
N GLU A 40 -10.69 13.10 1.78
CA GLU A 40 -10.97 11.66 1.91
C GLU A 40 -11.39 11.03 0.57
N GLU A 41 -12.23 11.72 -0.20
CA GLU A 41 -12.66 11.24 -1.52
C GLU A 41 -11.49 11.19 -2.51
N ILE A 42 -10.59 12.17 -2.43
CA ILE A 42 -9.38 12.20 -3.24
C ILE A 42 -8.44 11.05 -2.85
N LEU A 43 -8.22 10.83 -1.56
CA LEU A 43 -7.41 9.70 -1.08
C LEU A 43 -8.05 8.36 -1.48
N ASP A 44 -9.37 8.21 -1.40
CA ASP A 44 -10.07 6.99 -1.85
C ASP A 44 -9.92 6.78 -3.36
N ARG A 45 -10.01 7.85 -4.18
CA ARG A 45 -9.79 7.76 -5.63
C ARG A 45 -8.36 7.33 -5.99
N GLN A 46 -7.35 7.75 -5.23
CA GLN A 46 -5.95 7.35 -5.49
C GLN A 46 -5.75 5.83 -5.45
N TYR A 47 -6.52 5.10 -4.65
CA TYR A 47 -6.39 3.65 -4.50
C TYR A 47 -7.45 2.85 -5.24
N GLU A 48 -8.29 3.52 -6.04
CA GLU A 48 -9.36 2.87 -6.76
C GLU A 48 -8.85 1.78 -7.70
N ASP A 49 -7.79 2.07 -8.44
CA ASP A 49 -7.18 1.10 -9.35
C ASP A 49 -6.61 -0.12 -8.60
N MET A 50 -6.05 0.10 -7.41
CA MET A 50 -5.46 -1.00 -6.63
C MET A 50 -6.54 -1.91 -6.02
N PHE A 51 -7.68 -1.34 -5.59
CA PHE A 51 -8.70 -2.08 -4.86
C PHE A 51 -9.94 -2.46 -5.68
N SER A 52 -10.10 -1.93 -6.90
CA SER A 52 -11.32 -2.12 -7.72
C SER A 52 -11.06 -2.78 -9.07
N VAL A 53 -9.80 -2.87 -9.53
CA VAL A 53 -9.47 -3.50 -10.81
C VAL A 53 -9.51 -5.02 -10.67
N GLU A 54 -10.23 -5.68 -11.58
CA GLU A 54 -10.40 -7.14 -11.60
C GLU A 54 -9.07 -7.90 -11.62
N ALA A 55 -8.06 -7.36 -12.31
CA ALA A 55 -6.71 -7.93 -12.34
C ALA A 55 -6.03 -8.02 -10.95
N GLN A 56 -6.48 -7.23 -9.98
CA GLN A 56 -5.97 -7.23 -8.61
C GLN A 56 -6.75 -8.18 -7.68
N ALA A 57 -7.91 -8.70 -8.11
CA ALA A 57 -8.75 -9.56 -7.29
C ALA A 57 -8.03 -10.80 -6.71
N PRO A 58 -7.14 -11.50 -7.47
CA PRO A 58 -6.37 -12.61 -6.92
C PRO A 58 -5.46 -12.21 -5.74
N TYR A 59 -4.86 -11.02 -5.78
CA TYR A 59 -4.02 -10.52 -4.70
C TYR A 59 -4.85 -10.16 -3.47
N LEU A 60 -5.98 -9.47 -3.66
CA LEU A 60 -6.88 -9.10 -2.57
C LEU A 60 -7.45 -10.33 -1.88
N GLU A 61 -7.79 -11.37 -2.66
CA GLU A 61 -8.25 -12.65 -2.11
C GLU A 61 -7.14 -13.35 -1.30
N PHE A 62 -5.90 -13.33 -1.80
CA PHE A 62 -4.76 -13.85 -1.05
C PHE A 62 -4.58 -13.12 0.28
N VAL A 63 -4.63 -11.79 0.26
CA VAL A 63 -4.55 -10.94 1.45
C VAL A 63 -5.66 -11.25 2.43
N ARG A 64 -6.90 -11.41 1.95
CA ARG A 64 -8.06 -11.76 2.77
C ARG A 64 -7.86 -13.10 3.49
N LEU A 65 -7.48 -14.15 2.76
CA LEU A 65 -7.22 -15.47 3.32
C LEU A 65 -6.03 -15.47 4.28
N HIS A 66 -4.97 -14.74 3.94
CA HIS A 66 -3.80 -14.58 4.79
C HIS A 66 -4.12 -13.83 6.09
N GLY A 67 -4.89 -12.75 6.00
CA GLY A 67 -5.38 -11.98 7.13
C GLY A 67 -6.28 -12.82 8.05
N ALA A 68 -7.23 -13.56 7.48
CA ALA A 68 -8.13 -14.44 8.23
C ALA A 68 -7.38 -15.44 9.12
N ARG A 69 -6.28 -16.03 8.63
CA ARG A 69 -5.42 -16.95 9.42
C ARG A 69 -4.76 -16.28 10.62
N ARG A 70 -4.60 -14.96 10.57
CA ARG A 70 -3.93 -14.16 11.59
C ARG A 70 -4.92 -13.37 12.46
N GLY A 71 -6.22 -13.44 12.16
CA GLY A 71 -7.23 -12.61 12.82
C GLY A 71 -7.10 -11.12 12.49
N CYS A 72 -6.53 -10.78 11.33
CA CYS A 72 -6.38 -9.41 10.85
C CYS A 72 -7.17 -9.24 9.55
N SER A 73 -7.94 -8.16 9.41
CA SER A 73 -8.64 -7.81 8.18
C SER A 73 -8.15 -6.52 7.55
N GLU A 74 -7.37 -5.71 8.28
CA GLU A 74 -6.99 -4.37 7.82
C GLU A 74 -5.81 -4.39 6.85
N ILE A 75 -5.89 -3.62 5.77
CA ILE A 75 -4.76 -3.34 4.88
C ILE A 75 -4.21 -1.97 5.26
N HIS A 76 -2.92 -1.88 5.55
CA HIS A 76 -2.27 -0.63 5.90
C HIS A 76 -1.50 -0.08 4.71
N VAL A 77 -1.80 1.15 4.31
CA VAL A 77 -1.11 1.85 3.23
C VAL A 77 -0.24 2.94 3.82
N LEU A 78 1.03 3.03 3.42
CA LEU A 78 1.88 4.18 3.71
C LEU A 78 2.00 5.05 2.47
N ASN A 79 1.45 6.26 2.56
CA ASN A 79 1.44 7.27 1.50
C ASN A 79 2.37 8.43 1.83
N ALA A 80 3.58 8.40 1.30
CA ALA A 80 4.59 9.36 1.65
C ALA A 80 5.62 9.57 0.54
N HIS A 81 6.22 10.75 0.53
CA HIS A 81 7.49 10.91 -0.17
C HIS A 81 8.57 10.10 0.51
N GLY A 82 9.57 9.70 -0.25
CA GLY A 82 10.66 8.92 0.28
C GLY A 82 11.82 8.80 -0.69
N GLY A 83 12.81 8.04 -0.27
CA GLY A 83 14.04 7.84 -0.99
C GLY A 83 15.00 7.02 -0.16
N SER A 84 16.28 7.30 -0.32
CA SER A 84 17.32 6.60 0.41
C SER A 84 18.10 7.56 1.32
N SER A 85 18.54 7.05 2.45
CA SER A 85 19.50 7.73 3.31
C SER A 85 20.34 6.70 4.04
N ASN A 86 21.67 6.83 3.96
CA ASN A 86 22.62 5.93 4.62
C ASN A 86 22.35 4.43 4.33
N GLY A 87 22.00 4.10 3.08
CA GLY A 87 21.69 2.73 2.66
C GLY A 87 20.35 2.19 3.19
N GLN A 88 19.48 3.06 3.71
CA GLN A 88 18.15 2.69 4.19
C GLN A 88 17.07 3.36 3.36
N TRP A 89 16.01 2.61 3.08
CA TRP A 89 14.81 3.18 2.49
C TRP A 89 14.06 3.96 3.57
N ILE A 90 13.83 5.25 3.31
CA ILE A 90 13.18 6.18 4.22
C ILE A 90 11.89 6.74 3.60
N TYR A 91 11.01 7.22 4.46
CA TYR A 91 9.92 8.12 4.10
C TYR A 91 10.04 9.44 4.85
N GLU A 92 9.46 10.50 4.31
CA GLU A 92 9.44 11.83 4.92
C GLU A 92 8.07 12.11 5.58
N ASP A 93 8.09 12.70 6.78
CA ASP A 93 6.91 13.25 7.45
C ASP A 93 7.33 14.46 8.29
N ARG A 94 6.79 15.64 7.99
CA ARG A 94 7.08 16.91 8.70
C ARG A 94 8.56 17.27 8.73
N SER A 95 9.20 17.27 7.56
CA SER A 95 10.63 17.58 7.38
C SER A 95 11.57 16.65 8.16
N ARG A 96 11.10 15.46 8.53
CA ARG A 96 11.90 14.42 9.19
C ARG A 96 11.87 13.16 8.36
N SER A 97 13.01 12.50 8.29
CA SER A 97 13.15 11.19 7.64
C SER A 97 12.97 10.06 8.66
N PHE A 98 12.23 9.04 8.27
CA PHE A 98 11.95 7.87 9.08
C PHE A 98 12.27 6.59 8.30
N SER A 99 12.78 5.57 8.99
CA SER A 99 13.04 4.26 8.39
C SER A 99 11.73 3.57 7.98
N LEU A 100 11.64 3.19 6.72
CA LEU A 100 10.49 2.46 6.18
C LEU A 100 10.31 1.09 6.84
N GLN A 101 11.42 0.38 7.09
CA GLN A 101 11.41 -0.90 7.78
C GLN A 101 10.85 -0.77 9.20
N THR A 102 11.18 0.30 9.92
CA THR A 102 10.66 0.54 11.27
C THR A 102 9.15 0.76 11.27
N TRP A 103 8.62 1.45 10.25
CA TRP A 103 7.19 1.61 10.07
C TRP A 103 6.51 0.27 9.76
N ILE A 104 7.09 -0.53 8.85
CA ILE A 104 6.58 -1.88 8.52
C ILE A 104 6.51 -2.76 9.77
N ASP A 105 7.58 -2.82 10.56
CA ASP A 105 7.64 -3.66 11.76
C ASP A 105 6.58 -3.28 12.80
N ARG A 106 6.23 -1.99 12.89
CA ARG A 106 5.19 -1.47 13.78
C ARG A 106 3.80 -1.91 13.33
N HIS A 107 3.50 -1.84 12.04
CA HIS A 107 2.14 -2.07 11.52
C HIS A 107 1.86 -3.52 11.10
N ALA A 108 2.90 -4.30 10.79
CA ALA A 108 2.77 -5.68 10.29
C ALA A 108 2.01 -6.63 11.24
N LYS A 109 1.98 -6.35 12.54
CA LYS A 109 1.26 -7.19 13.52
C LYS A 109 -0.25 -6.98 13.52
N GLN A 110 -0.72 -5.83 13.04
CA GLN A 110 -2.14 -5.45 13.06
C GLN A 110 -2.78 -5.55 11.66
N ALA A 111 -1.95 -5.57 10.61
CA ALA A 111 -2.41 -5.62 9.25
C ALA A 111 -2.51 -7.06 8.70
N ALA A 112 -3.44 -7.28 7.76
CA ALA A 112 -3.47 -8.41 6.84
C ALA A 112 -2.39 -8.28 5.75
N ALA A 113 -2.14 -7.05 5.28
CA ALA A 113 -1.12 -6.68 4.31
C ALA A 113 -0.63 -5.24 4.50
N ILE A 114 0.54 -4.94 3.98
CA ILE A 114 1.06 -3.57 3.88
C ILE A 114 1.19 -3.17 2.40
N VAL A 115 0.77 -1.96 2.06
CA VAL A 115 1.01 -1.34 0.75
C VAL A 115 1.92 -0.14 0.95
N LEU A 116 2.95 -0.03 0.12
CA LEU A 116 3.87 1.09 0.14
C LEU A 116 3.62 1.97 -1.09
N THR A 117 3.21 3.22 -0.89
CA THR A 117 3.23 4.26 -1.91
C THR A 117 4.31 5.27 -1.53
N VAL A 118 5.54 4.79 -1.56
CA VAL A 118 6.76 5.52 -1.21
C VAL A 118 7.79 5.31 -2.32
N CYS A 119 8.49 6.37 -2.73
CA CYS A 119 9.50 6.28 -3.78
C CYS A 119 10.73 5.49 -3.33
N ASN A 120 11.30 4.68 -4.22
CA ASN A 120 12.53 3.90 -4.00
C ASN A 120 13.55 4.13 -5.12
N ALA A 121 14.22 5.27 -5.12
CA ALA A 121 15.16 5.63 -6.21
C ALA A 121 16.38 4.69 -6.31
N ASP A 122 16.71 3.98 -5.22
CA ASP A 122 17.97 3.22 -5.09
C ASP A 122 17.77 1.69 -5.09
N GLY A 123 16.55 1.21 -5.35
CA GLY A 123 16.26 -0.23 -5.38
C GLY A 123 16.44 -0.95 -4.04
N LEU A 124 16.34 -0.23 -2.92
CA LEU A 124 16.47 -0.81 -1.59
C LEU A 124 15.28 -1.71 -1.26
N THR A 125 15.51 -2.81 -0.56
CA THR A 125 14.44 -3.77 -0.25
C THR A 125 13.99 -3.67 1.20
N VAL A 126 12.69 -3.79 1.42
CA VAL A 126 12.09 -4.01 2.74
C VAL A 126 11.48 -5.40 2.84
N ARG A 127 11.25 -5.85 4.08
CA ARG A 127 10.67 -7.17 4.36
C ARG A 127 9.72 -7.12 5.55
N SER A 128 8.79 -8.05 5.61
CA SER A 128 8.00 -8.32 6.81
C SER A 128 8.06 -9.81 7.09
N ARG A 129 8.11 -10.18 8.37
CA ARG A 129 8.02 -11.58 8.79
C ARG A 129 6.57 -12.03 9.03
N HIS A 130 5.62 -11.12 8.85
CA HIS A 130 4.24 -11.31 9.31
C HIS A 130 3.19 -11.11 8.24
N VAL A 131 3.43 -10.21 7.28
CA VAL A 131 2.47 -9.84 6.24
C VAL A 131 3.10 -9.80 4.86
N PRO A 132 2.33 -10.05 3.80
CA PRO A 132 2.71 -9.61 2.48
C PRO A 132 2.88 -8.08 2.43
N ILE A 133 3.84 -7.63 1.63
CA ILE A 133 4.10 -6.21 1.34
C ILE A 133 3.92 -5.98 -0.16
N PHE A 134 3.09 -5.03 -0.55
CA PHE A 134 3.01 -4.53 -1.91
C PHE A 134 4.01 -3.39 -2.08
N ILE A 135 4.94 -3.57 -3.01
CA ILE A 135 6.03 -2.64 -3.33
C ILE A 135 5.78 -2.13 -4.74
N PRO A 136 5.83 -0.81 -4.99
CA PRO A 136 5.59 -0.28 -6.32
C PRO A 136 6.75 -0.66 -7.24
N ASP A 137 6.44 -1.16 -8.44
CA ASP A 137 7.43 -1.65 -9.42
C ASP A 137 8.25 -0.53 -10.04
N ASN A 138 7.68 0.67 -10.07
CA ASN A 138 8.26 1.85 -10.69
C ASN A 138 8.54 2.91 -9.62
N ILE A 139 9.44 3.86 -9.93
CA ILE A 139 9.48 5.15 -9.24
C ILE A 139 8.07 5.73 -9.35
N VAL A 140 7.32 5.72 -8.25
CA VAL A 140 6.04 6.40 -8.17
C VAL A 140 6.36 7.86 -8.49
N GLY A 141 5.97 8.34 -9.67
CA GLY A 141 6.16 9.74 -10.03
C GLY A 141 5.49 10.58 -8.94
N THR A 142 6.28 11.40 -8.25
CA THR A 142 5.81 12.21 -7.12
C THR A 142 4.71 13.16 -7.59
N GLY A 143 3.54 13.05 -6.96
CA GLY A 143 2.38 13.91 -7.18
C GLY A 143 1.12 13.12 -7.48
N PHE A 144 -0.03 13.74 -7.24
CA PHE A 144 -1.36 13.27 -7.64
C PHE A 144 -1.54 13.04 -9.15
N ALA A 145 -0.49 13.22 -9.93
CA ALA A 145 -0.50 13.14 -11.38
C ALA A 145 -0.30 11.72 -11.91
N PHE A 146 -0.80 10.66 -11.26
CA PHE A 146 -0.87 9.33 -11.89
C PHE A 146 -2.09 8.54 -11.39
N LEU A 147 -3.23 8.76 -12.07
CA LEU A 147 -4.37 7.84 -12.14
C LEU A 147 -4.11 6.71 -13.16
N SER A 148 -2.85 6.29 -13.33
CA SER A 148 -2.48 5.28 -14.32
C SER A 148 -1.80 4.11 -13.63
N GLU A 149 -2.46 2.95 -13.73
CA GLU A 149 -1.97 1.59 -13.53
C GLU A 149 -0.83 1.48 -12.49
N TYR A 150 -1.21 1.37 -11.22
CA TYR A 150 -0.27 0.94 -10.21
C TYR A 150 0.17 -0.50 -10.47
N HIS A 151 1.45 -0.65 -10.81
CA HIS A 151 2.13 -1.94 -10.83
C HIS A 151 2.80 -2.16 -9.48
N PHE A 152 2.41 -3.24 -8.81
CA PHE A 152 3.01 -3.66 -7.55
C PHE A 152 3.54 -5.08 -7.66
N THR A 153 4.70 -5.29 -7.07
CA THR A 153 5.19 -6.62 -6.71
C THR A 153 4.78 -6.90 -5.27
N MET A 154 4.10 -8.03 -5.06
CA MET A 154 3.79 -8.50 -3.71
C MET A 154 4.95 -9.36 -3.21
N ARG A 155 5.57 -9.00 -2.08
CA ARG A 155 6.58 -9.83 -1.41
C ARG A 155 5.99 -10.50 -0.18
N LEU A 156 6.07 -11.82 -0.12
CA LEU A 156 5.55 -12.63 0.98
C LEU A 156 6.46 -12.60 2.22
N PRO A 157 5.97 -13.03 3.39
CA PRO A 157 6.81 -13.22 4.58
C PRO A 157 8.00 -14.17 4.41
N SER A 158 7.90 -15.12 3.46
CA SER A 158 8.99 -16.01 3.07
C SER A 158 10.14 -15.27 2.35
N GLY A 159 9.88 -14.06 1.85
CA GLY A 159 10.77 -13.31 0.97
C GLY A 159 10.51 -13.56 -0.52
N GLU A 160 9.63 -14.51 -0.87
CA GLU A 160 9.23 -14.78 -2.25
C GLU A 160 8.47 -13.60 -2.84
N GLU A 161 8.72 -13.31 -4.11
CA GLU A 161 7.97 -12.34 -4.90
C GLU A 161 6.82 -13.05 -5.60
N VAL A 162 5.67 -12.38 -5.62
CA VAL A 162 4.43 -12.84 -6.24
C VAL A 162 4.00 -11.78 -7.23
N ASP A 163 3.83 -12.25 -8.44
CA ASP A 163 3.39 -11.50 -9.60
C ASP A 163 2.13 -12.14 -10.21
N ARG A 164 1.68 -11.58 -11.32
CA ARG A 164 0.45 -12.00 -12.01
C ARG A 164 0.50 -13.44 -12.52
N TYR A 165 1.70 -14.01 -12.66
CA TYR A 165 1.88 -15.37 -13.17
C TYR A 165 1.96 -16.40 -12.04
N THR A 166 2.30 -15.97 -10.83
CA THR A 166 2.54 -16.83 -9.68
C THR A 166 1.43 -16.75 -8.63
N ILE A 167 0.60 -15.69 -8.63
CA ILE A 167 -0.46 -15.48 -7.64
C ILE A 167 -1.43 -16.67 -7.50
N ASP A 168 -1.85 -17.29 -8.61
CA ASP A 168 -2.74 -18.45 -8.60
C ASP A 168 -2.15 -19.65 -7.87
N TYR A 169 -0.83 -19.86 -8.00
CA TYR A 169 -0.14 -20.90 -7.26
C TYR A 169 -0.19 -20.61 -5.77
N HIS A 170 0.13 -19.39 -5.36
CA HIS A 170 0.14 -19.00 -3.94
C HIS A 170 -1.26 -19.01 -3.31
N LEU A 171 -2.29 -18.61 -4.07
CA LEU A 171 -3.69 -18.75 -3.67
C LEU A 171 -4.06 -20.21 -3.41
N LYS A 172 -3.75 -21.11 -4.34
CA LYS A 172 -3.99 -22.56 -4.14
C LYS A 172 -3.26 -23.09 -2.90
N GLN A 173 -2.04 -22.63 -2.63
CA GLN A 173 -1.32 -23.03 -1.42
C GLN A 173 -1.96 -22.51 -0.14
N ILE A 174 -2.50 -21.28 -0.13
CA ILE A 174 -3.12 -20.74 1.07
C ILE A 174 -4.49 -21.37 1.34
N CYS A 175 -5.33 -21.62 0.32
CA CYS A 175 -6.61 -22.33 0.47
C CYS A 175 -6.43 -23.73 1.07
N LYS A 176 -5.44 -24.49 0.60
CA LYS A 176 -5.08 -25.80 1.17
C LYS A 176 -4.73 -25.72 2.66
N LYS A 177 -4.11 -24.62 3.10
CA LYS A 177 -3.72 -24.41 4.50
C LYS A 177 -4.89 -23.91 5.36
N THR A 178 -5.88 -23.22 4.77
CA THR A 178 -7.03 -22.66 5.50
C THR A 178 -8.21 -23.62 5.61
N LYS A 179 -8.23 -24.72 4.82
CA LYS A 179 -9.42 -25.56 4.65
C LYS A 179 -10.64 -24.77 4.17
N VAL A 180 -10.41 -23.65 3.49
CA VAL A 180 -11.43 -22.87 2.80
C VAL A 180 -11.34 -23.30 1.35
N ASP A 181 -12.43 -23.87 0.82
CA ASP A 181 -12.50 -24.14 -0.62
C ASP A 181 -12.46 -22.81 -1.38
N PRO A 182 -11.65 -22.70 -2.45
CA PRO A 182 -11.53 -21.49 -3.24
C PRO A 182 -12.85 -21.09 -3.91
#